data_AF-A0A929BG94-F1
#
_entry.id   AF-A0A929BG94-F1
#
_cell.length_a   1.000
_cell.length_b   1.000
_cell.length_c   1.000
_cell.angle_alpha   90.00
_cell.angle_beta   90.00
_cell.angle_gamma   90.00
#
_symmetry.space_group_name_H-M   'P 1'
#
loop_
_entity.id
_entity.type
_entity.pdbx_description
1 polymer ?
#
loop_
_entity_poly.entity_id
_entity_poly.type
_entity_poly.pdbx_seq_one_letter_code
_entity_poly.pdbx_strand_id
1 'polypeptide(L)'
;MNYKKLYFLILVIGIVALSIISWYTLTININQTTPTIVNIFLHYNKLFIYCNLLLFIILLIISNLIYLKTLSKYFFTLSVIFFIAFTITNNFYFSNYILHHFSGYGLNEENFNLLKLIGAFSCLATIIITAINYTTIRNLKRRKK
;
A
#
# COMPACT_ATOMS: atom_id res chain seq x y z
N MET A 1 -14.07 17.03 -16.64
CA MET A 1 -13.58 16.74 -15.27
C MET A 1 -12.08 16.96 -15.19
N ASN A 2 -11.57 17.68 -14.19
CA ASN A 2 -10.14 17.93 -14.05
C ASN A 2 -9.48 16.76 -13.32
N TYR A 3 -8.95 15.77 -14.08
CA TYR A 3 -8.37 14.55 -13.54
C TYR A 3 -7.25 14.81 -12.51
N LYS A 4 -6.52 15.93 -12.62
CA LYS A 4 -5.53 16.34 -11.63
C LYS A 4 -6.16 16.64 -10.27
N LYS A 5 -7.27 17.41 -10.26
CA LYS A 5 -8.01 17.71 -9.02
C LYS A 5 -8.61 16.44 -8.42
N LEU A 6 -9.16 15.55 -9.25
CA LEU A 6 -9.68 14.26 -8.79
C LEU A 6 -8.59 13.39 -8.15
N TYR A 7 -7.41 13.32 -8.77
CA TYR A 7 -6.27 12.58 -8.24
C TYR A 7 -5.89 13.07 -6.85
N PHE A 8 -5.73 14.38 -6.65
CA PHE A 8 -5.40 14.94 -5.35
C PHE A 8 -6.50 14.71 -4.31
N LEU A 9 -7.77 14.83 -4.70
CA LEU A 9 -8.89 14.56 -3.81
C LEU A 9 -8.86 13.11 -3.31
N ILE A 10 -8.68 12.14 -4.21
CA ILE A 10 -8.60 10.72 -3.84
C ILE A 10 -7.35 10.43 -3.01
N LEU A 11 -6.21 11.06 -3.33
CA LEU A 11 -4.99 10.92 -2.55
C LEU A 11 -5.19 11.37 -1.10
N VAL A 12 -5.79 12.55 -0.88
CA VAL A 12 -6.06 13.07 0.47
C VAL A 12 -7.04 12.19 1.22
N ILE A 13 -8.15 11.80 0.59
CA ILE A 13 -9.14 10.89 1.21
C ILE A 13 -8.49 9.55 1.57
N GLY A 14 -7.64 9.02 0.69
CA GLY A 14 -6.91 7.79 0.91
C GLY A 14 -5.95 7.87 2.10
N ILE A 15 -5.18 8.96 2.22
CA ILE A 15 -4.31 9.22 3.38
C ILE A 15 -5.11 9.20 4.68
N VAL A 16 -6.23 9.92 4.71
CA VAL A 16 -7.08 10.03 5.90
C VAL A 16 -7.64 8.66 6.28
N ALA A 17 -8.17 7.90 5.31
CA ALA A 17 -8.71 6.57 5.54
C ALA A 17 -7.65 5.59 6.08
N LEU A 18 -6.45 5.56 5.49
CA LEU A 18 -5.36 4.70 5.95
C LEU A 18 -4.86 5.10 7.34
N SER A 19 -4.84 6.41 7.64
CA SER A 19 -4.46 6.91 8.96
C SER A 19 -5.45 6.47 10.05
N ILE A 20 -6.75 6.49 9.75
CA ILE A 20 -7.79 6.01 10.67
C ILE A 20 -7.63 4.51 10.94
N ILE A 21 -7.41 3.70 9.91
CA ILE A 21 -7.20 2.24 10.07
C ILE A 21 -5.92 1.98 10.88
N SER A 22 -4.84 2.72 10.61
CA SER A 22 -3.59 2.61 11.36
C SER A 22 -3.79 2.98 12.83
N TRP A 23 -4.56 4.02 13.13
CA TRP A 23 -4.90 4.40 14.51
C TRP A 23 -5.61 3.28 15.27
N TYR A 24 -6.63 2.64 14.67
CA TYR A 24 -7.30 1.51 15.31
C TYR A 24 -6.35 0.36 15.62
N THR A 25 -5.38 0.12 14.74
CA THR A 25 -4.35 -0.90 14.93
C THR A 25 -3.42 -0.54 16.11
N LEU A 26 -3.10 0.74 16.25
CA LEU A 26 -2.25 1.32 17.31
C LEU A 26 -2.91 1.36 18.69
N THR A 27 -4.22 1.55 18.76
CA THR A 27 -4.93 1.69 20.04
C THR A 27 -5.29 0.37 20.72
N ILE A 28 -4.96 -0.76 20.11
CA ILE A 28 -5.24 -2.08 20.70
C ILE A 28 -4.42 -2.23 21.98
N ASN A 29 -5.10 -2.41 23.12
CA ASN A 29 -4.48 -2.42 24.42
C ASN A 29 -3.53 -3.63 24.57
N ILE A 30 -2.24 -3.34 24.60
CA ILE A 30 -1.14 -4.30 24.50
C ILE A 30 -0.95 -5.11 25.79
N ASN A 31 -1.50 -4.63 26.91
CA ASN A 31 -1.36 -5.26 28.23
C ASN A 31 -2.27 -6.48 28.43
N GLN A 32 -3.14 -6.79 27.46
CA GLN A 32 -4.03 -7.96 27.49
C GLN A 32 -3.72 -8.84 26.27
N THR A 33 -2.69 -9.67 26.35
CA THR A 33 -2.33 -10.61 25.27
C THR A 33 -3.28 -11.82 25.25
N THR A 34 -4.53 -11.58 24.88
CA THR A 34 -5.53 -12.63 24.64
C THR A 34 -5.63 -12.98 23.14
N PRO A 35 -6.00 -14.22 22.77
CA PRO A 35 -6.15 -14.61 21.36
C PRO A 35 -7.13 -13.72 20.58
N THR A 36 -8.16 -13.22 21.28
CA THR A 36 -9.17 -12.29 20.74
C THR A 36 -8.53 -10.97 20.27
N ILE A 37 -7.59 -10.44 21.04
CA ILE A 37 -6.88 -9.19 20.75
C ILE A 37 -5.92 -9.36 19.57
N VAL A 38 -5.24 -10.52 19.48
CA VAL A 38 -4.41 -10.88 18.32
C VAL A 38 -5.24 -10.93 17.03
N ASN A 39 -6.42 -11.55 17.07
CA ASN A 39 -7.29 -11.66 15.92
C ASN A 39 -7.81 -10.30 15.44
N ILE A 40 -8.16 -9.41 16.37
CA ILE A 40 -8.59 -8.03 16.05
C ILE A 40 -7.43 -7.26 15.39
N PHE A 41 -6.21 -7.37 15.93
CA PHE A 41 -5.03 -6.75 15.34
C PHE A 41 -4.74 -7.26 13.92
N LEU A 42 -4.77 -8.57 13.72
CA LEU A 42 -4.57 -9.19 12.40
C LEU A 42 -5.66 -8.78 11.41
N HIS A 43 -6.91 -8.62 11.85
CA HIS A 43 -8.01 -8.15 11.03
C HIS A 43 -7.76 -6.73 10.50
N TYR A 44 -7.43 -5.77 11.38
CA TYR A 44 -7.17 -4.40 10.97
C TYR A 44 -5.92 -4.26 10.11
N ASN A 45 -4.86 -5.04 10.38
CA ASN A 45 -3.68 -5.05 9.51
C ASN A 45 -4.00 -5.58 8.09
N LYS A 46 -4.79 -6.66 7.99
CA LYS A 46 -5.26 -7.15 6.67
C LYS A 46 -6.10 -6.09 5.96
N LEU A 47 -7.01 -5.45 6.67
CA LEU A 47 -7.84 -4.36 6.14
C LEU A 47 -6.97 -3.21 5.61
N PHE A 48 -5.96 -2.80 6.36
CA PHE A 48 -5.00 -1.78 5.94
C PHE A 48 -4.31 -2.14 4.62
N ILE A 49 -3.79 -3.37 4.50
CA ILE A 49 -3.11 -3.85 3.30
C ILE A 49 -4.05 -3.79 2.09
N TYR A 50 -5.27 -4.30 2.22
CA TYR A 50 -6.25 -4.29 1.13
C TYR A 50 -6.66 -2.86 0.74
N CYS A 51 -6.89 -1.98 1.70
CA CYS A 51 -7.21 -0.58 1.43
C CYS A 51 -6.05 0.15 0.74
N ASN A 52 -4.80 -0.08 1.16
CA ASN A 52 -3.63 0.54 0.54
C ASN A 52 -3.46 0.08 -0.92
N LEU A 53 -3.64 -1.22 -1.18
CA LEU A 53 -3.57 -1.78 -2.53
C LEU A 53 -4.69 -1.26 -3.44
N LEU A 54 -5.93 -1.19 -2.92
CA LEU A 54 -7.07 -0.62 -3.66
C LEU A 54 -6.83 0.85 -4.02
N LEU A 55 -6.38 1.65 -3.06
CA LEU A 55 -6.05 3.06 -3.26
C LEU A 55 -4.98 3.21 -4.35
N PHE A 56 -3.93 2.39 -4.29
CA PHE A 56 -2.86 2.39 -5.29
C PHE A 56 -3.38 2.10 -6.70
N ILE A 57 -4.22 1.07 -6.88
CA ILE A 57 -4.81 0.74 -8.18
C ILE A 57 -5.62 1.92 -8.74
N ILE A 58 -6.45 2.55 -7.91
CA ILE A 58 -7.27 3.72 -8.32
C ILE A 58 -6.37 4.89 -8.73
N LEU A 59 -5.36 5.21 -7.92
CA LEU A 59 -4.40 6.28 -8.22
C LEU A 59 -3.61 5.98 -9.51
N LEU A 60 -3.29 4.72 -9.78
CA LEU A 60 -2.56 4.29 -10.97
C LEU A 60 -3.41 4.43 -12.23
N ILE A 61 -4.69 4.03 -12.18
CA ILE A 61 -5.64 4.24 -13.27
C ILE A 61 -5.76 5.73 -13.59
N ILE A 62 -5.96 6.57 -12.57
CA ILE A 62 -6.10 8.03 -12.78
C ILE A 62 -4.80 8.65 -13.27
N SER A 63 -3.65 8.22 -12.75
CA SER A 63 -2.33 8.65 -13.23
C SER A 63 -2.14 8.34 -14.72
N ASN A 64 -2.57 7.16 -15.17
CA ASN A 64 -2.54 6.79 -16.58
C ASN A 64 -3.47 7.67 -17.43
N LEU A 65 -4.68 7.98 -16.95
CA LEU A 65 -5.58 8.90 -17.63
C LEU A 65 -4.98 10.32 -17.76
N ILE A 66 -4.31 10.82 -16.72
CA ILE A 66 -3.61 12.11 -16.75
C ILE A 66 -2.42 12.06 -17.71
N TYR A 67 -1.67 10.96 -17.69
CA TYR A 67 -0.51 10.76 -18.56
C TYR A 67 -0.91 10.79 -20.03
N LEU A 68 -1.99 10.11 -20.42
CA LEU A 68 -2.49 10.13 -21.80
C LEU A 68 -2.80 11.55 -22.30
N LYS A 69 -3.27 12.43 -21.42
CA LYS A 69 -3.64 13.81 -21.77
C LYS A 69 -2.50 14.81 -21.69
N THR A 70 -1.53 14.60 -20.80
CA THR A 70 -0.51 15.62 -20.47
C THR A 70 0.93 15.15 -20.69
N LEU A 71 1.15 13.87 -21.01
CA LEU A 71 2.45 13.20 -21.12
C LEU A 71 3.33 13.31 -19.85
N SER A 72 2.76 13.75 -18.73
CA SER A 72 3.47 13.92 -17.46
C SER A 72 3.47 12.61 -16.66
N LYS A 73 4.67 12.10 -16.36
CA LYS A 73 4.87 10.89 -15.54
C LYS A 73 4.79 11.16 -14.03
N TYR A 74 4.74 12.42 -13.62
CA TYR A 74 4.84 12.82 -12.22
C TYR A 74 3.81 12.15 -11.30
N PHE A 75 2.54 12.12 -11.74
CA PHE A 75 1.44 11.51 -10.98
C PHE A 75 1.62 10.00 -10.79
N PHE A 76 2.20 9.33 -11.79
CA PHE A 76 2.51 7.91 -11.69
C PHE A 76 3.61 7.67 -10.65
N THR A 77 4.71 8.42 -10.72
CA THR A 77 5.80 8.35 -9.74
C THR A 77 5.31 8.62 -8.32
N LEU A 78 4.44 9.63 -8.15
CA LEU A 78 3.86 9.98 -6.86
C LEU A 78 3.03 8.83 -6.27
N SER A 79 2.22 8.16 -7.10
CA SER A 79 1.41 7.00 -6.69
C SER A 79 2.29 5.84 -6.19
N VAL A 80 3.41 5.60 -6.88
CA VAL A 80 4.38 4.54 -6.53
C VAL A 80 5.10 4.87 -5.22
N ILE A 81 5.62 6.09 -5.08
CA ILE A 81 6.30 6.54 -3.85
C ILE A 81 5.35 6.40 -2.65
N PHE A 82 4.11 6.83 -2.82
CA PHE A 82 3.10 6.77 -1.78
C PHE A 82 2.82 5.31 -1.34
N PHE A 83 2.62 4.42 -2.30
CA PHE A 83 2.39 3.01 -2.01
C PHE A 83 3.57 2.36 -1.27
N ILE A 84 4.80 2.67 -1.70
CA ILE A 84 6.02 2.17 -1.04
C ILE A 84 6.10 2.69 0.39
N ALA A 85 5.88 4.00 0.62
CA ALA A 85 5.96 4.60 1.94
C ALA A 85 4.96 3.96 2.93
N PHE A 86 3.70 3.80 2.53
CA PHE A 86 2.68 3.17 3.39
C PHE A 86 2.94 1.68 3.62
N THR A 87 3.43 0.96 2.62
CA THR A 87 3.77 -0.47 2.75
C THR A 87 4.95 -0.68 3.70
N ILE A 88 6.01 0.14 3.57
CA ILE A 88 7.16 0.08 4.48
C ILE A 88 6.73 0.41 5.90
N THR A 89 5.94 1.47 6.08
CA THR A 89 5.45 1.89 7.40
C THR A 89 4.65 0.77 8.06
N ASN A 90 3.74 0.13 7.32
CA ASN A 90 2.96 -0.98 7.83
C ASN A 90 3.82 -2.20 8.18
N ASN A 91 4.79 -2.55 7.34
CA ASN A 91 5.70 -3.66 7.61
C ASN A 91 6.55 -3.39 8.86
N PHE A 92 7.07 -2.17 9.03
CA PHE A 92 7.87 -1.79 10.19
C PHE A 92 7.03 -1.82 11.46
N TYR A 93 5.81 -1.28 11.40
CA TYR A 93 4.87 -1.29 12.51
C TYR A 93 4.47 -2.71 12.90
N PHE A 94 4.09 -3.54 11.92
CA PHE A 94 3.66 -4.91 12.14
C PHE A 94 4.78 -5.82 12.66
N SER A 95 5.99 -5.70 12.10
CA SER A 95 7.14 -6.52 12.52
C SER A 95 7.55 -6.19 13.96
N ASN A 96 7.65 -4.91 14.33
CA ASN A 96 7.97 -4.53 15.72
C ASN A 96 6.86 -4.96 16.69
N TYR A 97 5.58 -4.79 16.33
CA TYR A 97 4.49 -5.11 17.24
C TYR A 97 4.41 -6.62 17.52
N ILE A 98 4.55 -7.47 16.49
CA ILE A 98 4.50 -8.93 16.66
C ILE A 98 5.75 -9.49 17.33
N LEU A 99 6.96 -9.05 16.93
CA LEU A 99 8.20 -9.54 17.53
C LEU A 99 8.28 -9.24 19.03
N HIS A 100 7.80 -8.07 19.45
CA HIS A 100 7.86 -7.68 20.85
C HIS A 100 6.74 -8.27 21.73
N HIS A 101 5.56 -8.55 21.17
CA HIS A 101 4.39 -8.87 22.02
C HIS A 101 3.76 -10.25 21.78
N PHE A 102 4.08 -10.94 20.67
CA PHE A 102 3.39 -12.18 20.30
C PHE A 102 4.32 -13.35 19.92
N SER A 103 5.63 -13.22 20.12
CA SER A 103 6.62 -14.28 19.85
C SER A 103 6.37 -15.57 20.66
N GLY A 104 5.66 -15.50 21.78
CA GLY A 104 5.33 -16.65 22.64
C GLY A 104 3.99 -17.36 22.35
N TYR A 105 3.16 -16.87 21.42
CA TYR A 105 1.76 -17.35 21.26
C TYR A 105 1.54 -18.31 20.08
N GLY A 106 2.58 -18.91 19.50
CA GLY A 106 2.42 -19.94 18.46
C GLY A 106 1.78 -19.42 17.18
N LEU A 107 1.95 -18.12 16.85
CA LEU A 107 1.67 -17.61 15.51
C LEU A 107 2.54 -18.40 14.53
N ASN A 108 1.92 -19.31 13.76
CA ASN A 108 2.64 -20.12 12.78
C ASN A 108 3.47 -19.20 11.88
N GLU A 109 4.80 -19.36 11.94
CA GLU A 109 5.77 -18.61 11.14
C GLU A 109 5.40 -18.61 9.65
N GLU A 110 4.69 -19.63 9.17
CA GLU A 110 4.18 -19.72 7.80
C GLU A 110 3.19 -18.61 7.44
N ASN A 111 2.19 -18.31 8.27
CA ASN A 111 1.23 -17.23 8.01
C ASN A 111 1.89 -15.83 8.10
N PHE A 112 2.90 -15.72 8.97
CA PHE A 112 3.72 -14.51 9.13
C PHE A 112 4.63 -14.28 7.92
N ASN A 113 5.25 -15.37 7.41
CA ASN A 113 6.03 -15.36 6.20
C ASN A 113 5.16 -15.05 4.98
N LEU A 114 3.93 -15.56 4.91
CA LEU A 114 3.00 -15.32 3.80
C LEU A 114 2.55 -13.85 3.74
N LEU A 115 2.32 -13.20 4.89
CA LEU A 115 2.03 -11.75 4.96
C LEU A 115 3.23 -10.88 4.58
N LYS A 116 4.44 -11.22 5.05
CA LYS A 116 5.69 -10.59 4.59
C LYS A 116 5.91 -10.82 3.09
N LEU A 117 5.59 -12.02 2.58
CA LEU A 117 5.68 -12.38 1.18
C LEU A 117 4.72 -11.51 0.37
N ILE A 118 3.45 -11.40 0.76
CA ILE A 118 2.45 -10.56 0.07
C ILE A 118 2.91 -9.09 0.06
N GLY A 119 3.45 -8.59 1.18
CA GLY A 119 4.03 -7.25 1.25
C GLY A 119 5.20 -7.06 0.26
N ALA A 120 6.16 -7.99 0.25
CA ALA A 120 7.29 -7.98 -0.68
C ALA A 120 6.86 -8.14 -2.15
N PHE A 121 5.92 -9.04 -2.43
CA PHE A 121 5.33 -9.27 -3.75
C PHE A 121 4.52 -8.08 -4.23
N SER A 122 3.85 -7.34 -3.33
CA SER A 122 3.15 -6.10 -3.71
C SER A 122 4.13 -4.99 -4.09
N CYS A 123 5.27 -4.88 -3.38
CA CYS A 123 6.38 -4.00 -3.77
C CYS A 123 7.01 -4.44 -5.11
N LEU A 124 7.25 -5.74 -5.30
CA LEU A 124 7.77 -6.30 -6.55
C LEU A 124 6.82 -6.09 -7.73
N ALA A 125 5.52 -6.34 -7.54
CA ALA A 125 4.49 -6.06 -8.53
C ALA A 125 4.43 -4.58 -8.88
N THR A 126 4.62 -3.71 -7.88
CA THR A 126 4.70 -2.26 -8.08
C THR A 126 5.92 -1.90 -8.94
N ILE A 127 7.09 -2.47 -8.65
CA ILE A 127 8.31 -2.27 -9.46
C ILE A 127 8.11 -2.78 -10.89
N ILE A 128 7.51 -3.97 -11.06
CA ILE A 128 7.23 -4.57 -12.37
C ILE A 128 6.25 -3.71 -13.17
N ILE A 129 5.14 -3.27 -12.57
CA ILE A 129 4.17 -2.37 -13.22
C ILE A 129 4.83 -1.03 -13.55
N THR A 130 5.72 -0.53 -12.68
CA THR A 130 6.49 0.71 -12.93
C THR A 130 7.44 0.54 -14.11
N ALA A 131 8.14 -0.59 -14.20
CA ALA A 131 9.04 -0.92 -15.30
C ALA A 131 8.28 -1.14 -16.63
N ILE A 132 7.15 -1.87 -16.58
CA ILE A 132 6.26 -2.10 -17.73
C ILE A 132 5.66 -0.78 -18.20
N ASN A 133 5.11 0.05 -17.31
CA ASN A 133 4.60 1.36 -17.71
C ASN A 133 5.73 2.23 -18.29
N TYR A 134 6.90 2.26 -17.66
CA TYR A 134 8.04 3.03 -18.18
C TYR A 134 8.47 2.58 -19.59
N THR A 135 8.58 1.27 -19.81
CA THR A 135 8.98 0.69 -21.11
C THR A 135 7.91 0.87 -22.17
N THR A 136 6.64 0.62 -21.85
CA THR A 136 5.50 0.86 -22.74
C THR A 136 5.42 2.32 -23.15
N ILE A 137 5.61 3.24 -22.20
CA ILE A 137 5.69 4.68 -22.44
C ILE A 137 6.88 5.03 -23.36
N ARG A 138 8.07 4.47 -23.12
CA ARG A 138 9.25 4.69 -23.95
C ARG A 138 9.01 4.25 -25.41
N ASN A 139 8.35 3.11 -25.60
CA ASN A 139 8.07 2.55 -26.92
C ASN A 139 6.99 3.35 -27.68
N LEU A 140 5.94 3.80 -26.99
CA LEU A 140 4.93 4.69 -27.59
C LEU A 140 5.52 6.03 -28.03
N LYS A 141 6.48 6.57 -27.28
CA LYS A 141 7.14 7.84 -27.62
C LYS A 141 8.08 7.71 -28.83
N ARG A 142 8.68 6.53 -29.04
CA ARG A 142 9.52 6.23 -30.21
C ARG A 142 8.70 6.07 -31.49
N ARG A 143 7.48 5.52 -31.43
CA ARG A 143 6.61 5.36 -32.61
C ARG A 143 5.97 6.66 -33.13
N LYS A 144 6.10 7.77 -32.40
CA LYS A 144 5.59 9.10 -32.80
C LYS A 144 6.67 10.02 -33.40
N LYS A 145 7.94 9.59 -33.44
CA LYS A 145 9.02 10.23 -34.18
C LYS A 145 9.22 9.46 -35.48
#